data_AF-A0A9D4IJF8-F1
#
_entry.id   AF-A0A9D4IJF8-F1
#
_cell.length_a   1.000
_cell.length_b   1.000
_cell.length_c   1.000
_cell.angle_alpha   90.00
_cell.angle_beta   90.00
_cell.angle_gamma   90.00
#
_symmetry.space_group_name_H-M   'P 1'
#
loop_
_entity.id
_entity.type
_entity.pdbx_description
1 polymer ?
#
loop_
_entity_poly.entity_id
_entity_poly.type
_entity_poly.pdbx_seq_one_letter_code
_entity_poly.pdbx_strand_id
1 'polypeptide(L)'
;MSYRARQKVYMLRYKLKTAGYAESYLNEDLTKTRDELLFKARNFFKLGKVDGVLTSDGTILIQDKSQTITRLESQYDCDNFTQKLK
;
A
#
# COMPACT_ATOMS: atom_id res chain seq x y z
N MET A 1 12.01 -15.83 1.34
CA MET A 1 10.82 -16.19 0.51
C MET A 1 11.04 -15.74 -0.92
N SER A 2 10.86 -16.60 -1.93
CA SER A 2 10.98 -16.20 -3.34
C SER A 2 9.74 -15.45 -3.82
N TYR A 3 9.87 -14.66 -4.90
CA TYR A 3 8.74 -13.97 -5.55
C TYR A 3 7.58 -14.92 -5.86
N ARG A 4 7.89 -16.10 -6.40
CA ARG A 4 6.90 -17.14 -6.73
C ARG A 4 6.14 -17.65 -5.51
N ALA A 5 6.80 -17.78 -4.35
CA ALA A 5 6.15 -18.20 -3.11
C ALA A 5 5.16 -17.13 -2.61
N ARG A 6 5.54 -15.85 -2.65
CA ARG A 6 4.66 -14.72 -2.28
C ARG A 6 3.43 -14.63 -3.18
N GLN A 7 3.61 -14.75 -4.49
CA GLN A 7 2.51 -14.70 -5.46
C GLN A 7 1.49 -15.83 -5.24
N LYS A 8 1.95 -17.04 -4.89
CA LYS A 8 1.04 -18.13 -4.50
C LYS A 8 0.21 -17.77 -3.27
N VAL A 9 0.81 -17.17 -2.24
CA VAL A 9 0.08 -16.74 -1.03
C VAL A 9 -0.96 -15.67 -1.37
N TYR A 10 -0.65 -14.70 -2.22
CA TYR A 10 -1.63 -13.66 -2.61
C TYR A 10 -2.79 -14.21 -3.45
N MET A 11 -2.54 -15.15 -4.36
CA MET A 11 -3.63 -15.84 -5.07
C MET A 11 -4.53 -16.61 -4.11
N LEU A 12 -3.96 -17.28 -3.10
CA LEU A 12 -4.75 -17.98 -2.07
C LEU A 12 -5.55 -17.01 -1.20
N ARG A 13 -4.98 -15.84 -0.84
CA ARG A 13 -5.69 -14.77 -0.12
C ARG A 13 -6.93 -14.30 -0.90
N TYR A 14 -6.80 -14.09 -2.21
CA TYR A 14 -7.94 -13.69 -3.04
C TYR A 14 -9.06 -14.75 -3.01
N LYS A 15 -8.70 -16.04 -3.12
CA LYS A 15 -9.66 -17.15 -3.01
C LYS A 15 -10.33 -17.24 -1.64
N LEU A 16 -9.62 -16.93 -0.56
CA LEU A 16 -10.19 -16.91 0.79
C LEU A 16 -11.28 -15.85 0.95
N LYS A 17 -11.09 -14.66 0.34
CA LYS A 17 -12.13 -13.61 0.35
C LYS A 17 -13.42 -14.07 -0.32
N THR A 18 -13.31 -14.80 -1.43
CA THR A 18 -14.48 -15.35 -2.14
C THR A 18 -15.12 -16.54 -1.42
N ALA A 19 -14.39 -17.19 -0.50
CA ALA A 19 -14.85 -18.35 0.26
C ALA A 19 -15.52 -17.99 1.61
N GLY A 20 -15.88 -16.72 1.82
CA GLY A 20 -16.56 -16.26 3.04
C GLY A 20 -15.63 -15.75 4.15
N TYR A 21 -14.31 -15.76 3.94
CA TYR A 21 -13.32 -15.18 4.87
C TYR A 21 -12.94 -13.75 4.49
N ALA A 22 -13.93 -12.92 4.12
CA ALA A 22 -13.71 -11.57 3.61
C ALA A 22 -12.92 -10.67 4.59
N GLU A 23 -13.06 -10.90 5.89
CA GLU A 23 -12.40 -10.13 6.96
C GLU A 23 -11.00 -10.65 7.33
N SER A 24 -10.49 -11.68 6.65
CA SER A 24 -9.14 -12.18 6.91
C SER A 24 -8.08 -11.26 6.29
N TYR A 25 -7.25 -10.66 7.16
CA TYR A 25 -6.14 -9.80 6.78
C TYR A 25 -4.83 -10.58 6.86
N LEU A 26 -4.16 -10.70 5.73
CA LEU A 26 -2.80 -11.23 5.67
C LEU A 26 -1.88 -10.02 5.58
N ASN A 27 -1.18 -9.73 6.69
CA ASN A 27 -0.15 -8.69 6.69
C ASN A 27 0.91 -9.12 5.67
N GLU A 28 1.16 -8.26 4.68
CA GLU A 28 2.41 -8.35 3.95
C GLU A 28 3.52 -8.17 5.00
N ASP A 29 4.56 -9.00 4.99
CA ASP A 29 5.77 -8.77 5.80
C ASP A 29 6.42 -7.46 5.32
N LEU A 30 5.84 -6.35 5.75
CA LEU A 30 6.40 -5.02 5.64
C LEU A 30 7.37 -4.91 6.81
N THR A 31 8.58 -4.46 6.52
CA THR A 31 9.49 -4.04 7.58
C THR A 31 8.81 -2.93 8.39
N LYS A 32 9.15 -2.78 9.68
CA LYS A 32 8.58 -1.70 10.53
C LYS A 32 8.58 -0.33 9.84
N THR A 33 9.64 -0.03 9.11
CA THR A 33 9.78 1.18 8.29
C THR A 33 8.73 1.30 7.18
N ARG A 34 8.39 0.20 6.50
CA ARG A 34 7.36 0.20 5.46
C ARG A 34 5.96 0.25 6.04
N ASP A 35 5.72 -0.36 7.20
CA ASP A 35 4.46 -0.22 7.93
C ASP A 35 4.20 1.24 8.32
N GLU A 36 5.22 1.94 8.80
CA GLU A 36 5.15 3.38 9.10
C GLU A 36 4.85 4.21 7.84
N LEU A 37 5.50 3.91 6.71
CA LEU A 37 5.22 4.58 5.43
C LEU A 37 3.80 4.32 4.95
N LEU A 38 3.31 3.08 5.07
CA LEU A 38 1.95 2.72 4.68
C LEU A 38 0.91 3.42 5.56
N PHE A 39 1.19 3.54 6.86
CA PHE A 39 0.36 4.29 7.78
C PHE A 39 0.27 5.76 7.38
N LYS A 40 1.40 6.40 7.04
CA LYS A 40 1.43 7.78 6.53
C LYS A 40 0.63 7.93 5.24
N ALA A 41 0.83 7.02 4.29
CA ALA A 41 0.08 7.01 3.03
C ALA A 41 -1.43 6.91 3.27
N ARG A 42 -1.86 5.99 4.14
CA ARG A 42 -3.27 5.83 4.53
C ARG A 42 -3.84 7.07 5.22
N ASN A 43 -3.04 7.80 6.00
CA ASN A 43 -3.47 9.06 6.58
C ASN A 43 -3.71 10.14 5.51
N PHE A 44 -2.93 10.18 4.44
CA PHE A 44 -3.22 11.09 3.31
C PHE A 44 -4.58 10.81 2.69
N PHE A 45 -4.95 9.53 2.54
CA PHE A 45 -6.27 9.15 2.04
C PHE A 45 -7.37 9.56 3.00
N LYS A 46 -7.21 9.28 4.30
CA LYS A 46 -8.18 9.70 5.34
C LYS A 46 -8.39 11.21 5.40
N LEU A 47 -7.34 11.99 5.14
CA LEU A 47 -7.39 13.45 5.10
C LEU A 47 -7.89 14.00 3.75
N GLY A 48 -8.28 13.14 2.80
CA GLY A 48 -8.79 13.55 1.49
C GLY A 48 -7.75 14.24 0.60
N LYS A 49 -6.46 14.02 0.86
CA LYS A 49 -5.35 14.58 0.06
C LYS A 49 -5.08 13.74 -1.19
N VAL A 50 -5.44 12.47 -1.18
CA VAL A 50 -5.21 11.50 -2.26
C VAL A 50 -6.45 10.63 -2.45
N ASP A 51 -6.63 10.10 -3.65
CA ASP A 51 -7.82 9.31 -4.03
C ASP A 51 -7.65 7.82 -3.73
N GLY A 52 -6.41 7.34 -3.58
CA GLY A 52 -6.16 5.93 -3.34
C GLY A 52 -4.79 5.63 -2.77
N VAL A 53 -4.71 4.57 -1.98
CA VAL A 53 -3.46 4.00 -1.45
C VAL A 53 -3.49 2.50 -1.72
N LEU A 54 -2.52 2.03 -2.48
CA LEU A 54 -2.39 0.64 -2.90
C LEU A 54 -1.05 0.07 -2.40
N THR A 55 -1.02 -1.22 -2.13
CA THR A 55 0.21 -1.97 -1.86
C THR A 55 0.33 -3.09 -2.88
N SER A 56 1.50 -3.21 -3.51
CA SER A 56 1.79 -4.27 -4.48
C SER A 56 3.23 -4.73 -4.32
N ASP A 57 3.42 -6.04 -4.06
CA ASP A 57 4.75 -6.64 -3.85
C ASP A 57 5.60 -5.87 -2.83
N GLY A 58 4.99 -5.42 -1.73
CA GLY A 58 5.63 -4.61 -0.70
C GLY A 58 5.83 -3.14 -1.07
N THR A 59 5.58 -2.73 -2.31
CA THR A 59 5.65 -1.33 -2.76
C THR A 59 4.38 -0.59 -2.39
N ILE A 60 4.53 0.63 -1.87
CA ILE A 60 3.40 1.51 -1.57
C ILE A 60 3.19 2.43 -2.76
N LEU A 61 1.95 2.51 -3.24
CA LEU A 61 1.55 3.35 -4.35
C LEU A 61 0.45 4.30 -3.88
N ILE A 62 0.57 5.57 -4.22
CA ILE A 62 -0.42 6.61 -3.93
C ILE A 62 -0.97 7.12 -5.24
N GLN A 63 -2.30 7.23 -5.32
CA GLN A 63 -3.00 7.88 -6.42
C GLN A 63 -3.42 9.28 -5.99
N ASP A 64 -2.82 10.29 -6.62
CA ASP A 64 -3.20 11.69 -6.44
C ASP A 64 -4.52 12.01 -7.18
N LYS A 65 -5.15 13.14 -6.84
CA LYS A 65 -6.37 13.67 -7.48
C LYS A 65 -6.22 13.92 -8.97
N SER A 66 -4.99 14.12 -9.42
CA SER A 66 -4.64 14.20 -10.84
C SER A 66 -4.58 12.82 -11.53
N GLN A 67 -5.14 11.77 -10.91
CA GLN A 67 -5.10 10.37 -11.38
C GLN A 67 -3.68 9.81 -11.56
N THR A 68 -2.66 10.48 -11.00
CA THR A 68 -1.27 10.10 -11.16
C THR A 68 -0.86 9.14 -10.04
N ILE A 69 -0.28 8.01 -10.41
CA ILE A 69 0.24 7.01 -9.46
C ILE A 69 1.70 7.33 -9.13
N THR A 70 1.98 7.60 -7.87
CA THR A 70 3.33 7.83 -7.34
C THR A 70 3.75 6.69 -6.44
N ARG A 71 4.97 6.19 -6.63
CA ARG A 71 5.56 5.14 -5.81
C ARG A 71 6.27 5.75 -4.60
N LEU A 72 6.03 5.18 -3.42
CA LEU A 72 6.72 5.53 -2.19
C LEU A 72 7.64 4.39 -1.78
N GLU A 73 8.94 4.65 -1.77
CA GLU A 73 9.95 3.69 -1.32
C GLU A 73 10.59 4.11 0.00
N SER A 74 10.60 5.40 0.28
CA SER A 74 11.32 6.00 1.39
C SER A 74 10.53 7.13 2.07
N GLN A 75 11.03 7.58 3.22
CA GLN A 75 10.49 8.76 3.90
C GLN A 75 10.67 10.03 3.06
N TYR A 76 11.75 10.12 2.29
CA TYR A 76 12.01 11.25 1.40
C TYR A 76 10.91 11.42 0.35
N ASP A 77 10.41 10.33 -0.20
CA ASP A 77 9.31 10.36 -1.17
C ASP A 77 8.01 10.88 -0.53
N CYS A 78 7.74 10.47 0.72
CA CYS A 78 6.60 11.00 1.49
C CYS A 78 6.72 12.50 1.73
N ASP A 79 7.91 12.98 2.07
CA ASP A 79 8.15 14.40 2.38
C ASP A 79 8.01 15.25 1.11
N ASN A 80 8.57 14.80 -0.02
CA ASN A 80 8.41 15.43 -1.33
C ASN A 80 6.95 15.45 -1.78
N PHE A 81 6.23 14.34 -1.59
CA PHE A 81 4.80 14.27 -1.91
C PHE A 81 3.99 15.27 -1.07
N THR A 82 4.34 15.42 0.21
CA THR A 82 3.70 16.40 1.11
C THR A 82 3.97 17.83 0.67
N GLN A 83 5.17 18.13 0.17
CA GLN A 83 5.48 19.46 -0.39
C GLN A 83 4.68 19.77 -1.65
N LYS A 84 4.45 18.77 -2.50
CA LYS A 84 3.65 18.90 -3.73
C LYS A 84 2.15 19.14 -3.46
N LEU A 85 1.67 18.77 -2.27
CA LEU A 85 0.28 18.95 -1.83
C LEU A 85 -0.01 20.31 -1.19
N LYS A 86 1.00 21.16 -0.98
CA LYS A 86 0.83 22.56 -0.54
C LYS A 86 0.55 23.45 -1.74
#